data_AF-A0A6P6NFE0-F1
#
_entry.id   AF-A0A6P6NFE0-F1
#
_cell.length_a   1.000
_cell.length_b   1.000
_cell.length_c   1.000
_cell.angle_alpha   90.00
_cell.angle_beta   90.00
_cell.angle_gamma   90.00
#
_symmetry.space_group_name_H-M   'P 1'
#
loop_
_entity.id
_entity.type
_entity.pdbx_description
1 polymer ?
#
loop_
_entity_poly.entity_id
_entity_poly.type
_entity_poly.pdbx_seq_one_letter_code
_entity_poly.pdbx_strand_id
1 'polypeptide(L)'
;MTCLAEGSWPLEFKWVLNNTDITAFSPEYKYTISSLQRSNMGVYQCVVRNRMGALLQRRAEIQVAYMGDFLDNDQRKTVTQGRAAILNSPAVSCFPRPQVTWFRDGYKIIPSNRV
;
A
#
# COMPACT_ATOMS: atom_id res chain seq x y z
N MET A 1 4.97 12.85 -7.38
CA MET A 1 4.32 12.43 -8.64
C MET A 1 4.42 13.54 -9.66
N THR A 2 4.45 13.19 -10.95
CA THR A 2 4.62 14.15 -12.05
C THR A 2 3.59 13.90 -13.15
N CYS A 3 3.00 14.98 -13.67
CA CYS A 3 2.02 14.96 -14.74
C CYS A 3 2.67 15.47 -16.03
N LEU A 4 3.18 14.55 -16.84
CA LEU A 4 3.86 14.89 -18.09
C LEU A 4 2.83 14.93 -19.22
N ALA A 5 2.58 16.12 -19.75
CA ALA A 5 1.65 16.36 -20.84
C ALA A 5 2.16 17.50 -21.74
N GLU A 6 1.82 17.41 -23.02
CA GLU A 6 2.14 18.41 -24.04
C GLU A 6 0.85 18.99 -24.62
N GLY A 7 0.91 20.23 -25.10
CA GLY A 7 -0.23 20.89 -25.72
C GLY A 7 -0.04 22.40 -25.82
N SER A 8 -1.03 23.09 -26.38
CA SER A 8 -1.02 24.55 -26.43
C SER A 8 -1.07 25.16 -25.03
N TRP A 9 -0.19 26.11 -24.78
CA TRP A 9 -0.16 26.89 -23.54
C TRP A 9 -1.39 27.82 -23.41
N PRO A 10 -1.82 28.19 -22.18
CA PRO A 10 -1.30 27.72 -20.90
C PRO A 10 -1.84 26.34 -20.51
N LEU A 11 -0.94 25.46 -20.03
CA LEU A 11 -1.31 24.18 -19.42
C LEU A 11 -1.48 24.34 -17.92
N GLU A 12 -2.60 23.85 -17.40
CA GLU A 12 -2.88 23.79 -15.98
C GLU A 12 -3.12 22.35 -15.54
N PHE A 13 -2.70 22.04 -14.32
CA PHE A 13 -2.71 20.72 -13.74
C PHE A 13 -3.44 20.72 -12.41
N LYS A 14 -4.22 19.68 -12.17
CA LYS A 14 -4.92 19.42 -10.91
C LYS A 14 -4.69 17.97 -10.50
N TRP A 15 -4.44 17.73 -9.22
CA TRP A 15 -4.31 16.40 -8.67
C TRP A 15 -5.60 15.94 -8.00
N VAL A 16 -5.89 14.65 -8.16
CA VAL A 16 -7.08 13.96 -7.66
C VAL A 16 -6.64 12.71 -6.91
N LEU A 17 -7.17 12.48 -5.71
CA LEU A 17 -6.97 11.29 -4.89
C LEU A 17 -8.31 10.59 -4.67
N ASN A 18 -8.44 9.32 -5.07
CA ASN A 18 -9.66 8.53 -4.93
C ASN A 18 -10.91 9.23 -5.49
N ASN A 19 -10.77 9.88 -6.65
CA ASN A 19 -11.78 10.72 -7.32
C ASN A 19 -12.15 12.04 -6.60
N THR A 20 -11.41 12.43 -5.56
CA THR A 20 -11.58 13.71 -4.87
C THR A 20 -10.44 14.67 -5.24
N ASP A 21 -10.79 15.90 -5.61
CA ASP A 21 -9.81 16.94 -5.92
C ASP A 21 -8.99 17.29 -4.67
N ILE A 22 -7.65 17.24 -4.77
CA ILE A 22 -6.74 17.59 -3.67
C ILE A 22 -5.96 18.87 -3.91
N THR A 23 -5.95 19.37 -5.15
CA THR A 23 -5.39 20.69 -5.49
C THR A 23 -6.37 21.46 -6.38
N ALA A 24 -6.16 22.77 -6.50
CA ALA A 24 -6.74 23.54 -7.60
C ALA A 24 -5.93 23.35 -8.90
N PHE A 25 -6.48 23.80 -10.03
CA PHE A 25 -5.71 23.93 -11.25
C PHE A 25 -4.60 24.96 -11.09
N SER A 26 -3.37 24.61 -11.46
CA SER A 26 -2.22 25.50 -11.44
C SER A 26 -1.19 25.09 -12.50
N PRO A 27 -0.19 25.92 -12.84
CA PRO A 27 0.90 25.51 -13.73
C PRO A 27 1.83 24.43 -13.15
N GLU A 28 1.67 24.06 -11.87
CA GLU A 28 2.51 23.09 -11.18
C GLU A 28 2.11 21.65 -11.57
N TYR A 29 2.96 21.01 -12.37
CA TYR A 29 2.75 19.64 -12.86
C TYR A 29 3.26 18.57 -11.88
N LYS A 30 3.88 18.95 -10.76
CA LYS A 30 4.37 18.04 -9.72
C LYS A 30 3.50 18.09 -8.47
N TYR A 31 3.27 16.93 -7.86
CA TYR A 31 2.69 16.84 -6.52
C TYR A 31 3.65 16.06 -5.62
N THR A 32 4.06 16.69 -4.53
CA THR A 32 5.08 16.16 -3.61
C THR A 32 4.47 15.94 -2.25
N ILE A 33 4.67 14.74 -1.70
CA ILE A 33 4.33 14.40 -0.32
C ILE A 33 5.66 14.33 0.43
N SER A 34 5.92 15.28 1.33
CA SER A 34 7.22 15.39 2.01
C SER A 34 7.50 14.24 2.99
N SER A 35 6.44 13.72 3.62
CA SER A 35 6.51 12.59 4.54
C SER A 35 5.36 11.64 4.23
N LEU A 36 5.68 10.47 3.69
CA LEU A 36 4.69 9.49 3.24
C LEU A 36 4.13 8.74 4.45
N GLN A 37 2.81 8.81 4.62
CA GLN A 37 2.07 8.15 5.70
C GLN A 37 1.02 7.20 5.13
N ARG A 38 0.53 6.27 5.98
CA ARG A 38 -0.52 5.31 5.59
C ARG A 38 -1.79 5.98 5.04
N SER A 39 -2.12 7.18 5.52
CA SER A 39 -3.26 7.98 5.04
C SER A 39 -3.08 8.54 3.63
N ASN A 40 -1.86 8.52 3.08
CA ASN A 40 -1.59 8.90 1.70
C ASN A 40 -1.74 7.73 0.71
N MET A 41 -2.14 6.56 1.18
CA MET A 41 -2.46 5.44 0.29
C MET A 41 -3.70 5.76 -0.54
N GLY A 42 -3.68 5.37 -1.80
CA GLY A 42 -4.84 5.51 -2.68
C GLY A 42 -4.47 5.65 -4.15
N VAL A 43 -5.47 5.92 -4.96
CA VAL A 43 -5.32 6.08 -6.41
C VAL A 43 -5.21 7.56 -6.73
N TYR A 44 -4.04 7.96 -7.24
CA TYR A 44 -3.77 9.31 -7.69
C TYR A 44 -3.92 9.42 -9.21
N GLN A 45 -4.48 10.53 -9.64
CA GLN A 45 -4.57 10.92 -11.05
C GLN A 45 -4.33 12.42 -11.17
N CYS A 46 -3.69 12.83 -12.26
CA CYS A 46 -3.64 14.22 -12.68
C CYS A 46 -4.69 14.50 -13.75
N VAL A 47 -5.33 15.66 -13.68
CA VAL A 47 -6.10 16.27 -14.76
C VAL A 47 -5.27 17.41 -15.33
N VAL A 48 -4.99 17.38 -16.62
CA VAL A 48 -4.37 18.49 -17.35
C VAL A 48 -5.40 19.18 -18.23
N ARG A 49 -5.38 20.50 -18.32
CA ARG A 49 -6.28 21.26 -19.20
C ARG A 49 -5.59 22.44 -19.88
N ASN A 50 -6.15 22.83 -21.02
CA ASN A 50 -5.94 24.12 -21.67
C ASN A 50 -7.25 24.59 -22.32
N ARG A 51 -7.18 25.64 -23.16
CA ARG A 51 -8.34 26.17 -23.89
C ARG A 51 -9.05 25.17 -24.82
N MET A 52 -8.41 24.07 -25.19
CA MET A 52 -8.98 23.06 -26.09
C MET A 52 -9.77 21.98 -25.33
N GLY A 53 -9.54 21.83 -24.02
CA GLY A 53 -10.22 20.85 -23.20
C GLY A 53 -9.35 20.34 -22.05
N ALA A 54 -9.72 19.18 -21.51
CA ALA A 54 -9.04 18.53 -20.41
C ALA A 54 -8.83 17.03 -20.67
N LEU A 55 -7.72 16.50 -20.15
CA LEU A 55 -7.38 15.09 -20.21
C LEU A 55 -7.07 14.58 -18.79
N LEU A 56 -7.45 13.33 -18.54
CA LEU A 56 -7.21 12.64 -17.28
C LEU A 56 -6.08 11.61 -17.47
N GLN A 57 -5.05 11.69 -16.64
CA GLN A 57 -3.95 10.73 -16.62
C GLN A 57 -4.43 9.34 -16.19
N ARG A 58 -3.71 8.29 -16.62
CA ARG A 58 -3.88 6.93 -16.09
C ARG A 58 -3.75 6.91 -14.56
N ARG A 59 -4.49 5.99 -13.94
CA ARG A 59 -4.46 5.73 -12.49
C ARG A 59 -3.06 5.30 -12.04
N ALA A 60 -2.54 5.96 -11.02
CA ALA A 60 -1.35 5.56 -10.29
C ALA A 60 -1.78 5.15 -8.88
N GLU A 61 -1.70 3.87 -8.56
CA GLU A 61 -1.96 3.37 -7.21
C GLU A 61 -0.71 3.52 -6.35
N ILE A 62 -0.83 4.30 -5.27
CA ILE A 62 0.20 4.43 -4.25
C ILE A 62 -0.16 3.53 -3.09
N GLN A 63 0.73 2.57 -2.82
CA GLN A 63 0.72 1.75 -1.62
C GLN A 63 1.89 2.13 -0.72
N VAL A 64 1.64 2.20 0.58
CA VAL A 64 2.65 2.57 1.58
C VAL A 64 3.02 1.32 2.35
N ALA A 65 4.31 0.99 2.35
CA ALA A 65 4.81 -0.14 3.11
C ALA A 65 4.86 0.19 4.61
N TYR A 66 4.39 -0.73 5.44
CA TYR A 66 4.43 -0.61 6.89
C TYR A 66 4.37 -1.97 7.57
N MET A 67 4.85 -2.03 8.81
CA MET A 67 4.73 -3.19 9.69
C MET A 67 4.46 -2.67 11.10
N GLY A 68 3.37 -3.14 11.69
CA GLY A 68 3.06 -2.91 13.09
C GLY A 68 3.58 -4.04 13.97
N ASP A 69 3.18 -4.00 15.24
CA ASP A 69 3.52 -5.03 16.22
C ASP A 69 2.58 -6.23 16.14
N PHE A 70 2.99 -7.32 16.80
CA PHE A 70 2.12 -8.45 17.07
C PHE A 70 0.97 -8.00 17.96
N LEU A 71 -0.27 -8.20 17.51
CA LEU A 71 -1.47 -7.84 18.25
C LEU A 71 -1.84 -8.91 19.29
N ASP A 72 -1.42 -10.15 19.03
CA ASP A 72 -1.71 -11.30 19.87
C ASP A 72 -0.61 -11.52 20.91
N ASN A 73 -1.02 -11.74 22.15
CA ASN A 73 -0.16 -12.28 23.21
C ASN A 73 -0.03 -13.80 23.06
N ASP A 74 0.77 -14.42 23.94
CA ASP A 74 0.95 -15.87 24.00
C ASP A 74 -0.37 -16.64 23.93
N GLN A 75 -0.49 -17.53 22.94
CA GLN A 75 -1.66 -18.37 22.73
C GLN A 75 -1.36 -19.83 23.09
N ARG A 76 -2.31 -20.48 23.76
CA ARG A 76 -2.26 -21.93 24.03
C ARG A 76 -3.18 -22.67 23.07
N LYS A 77 -2.64 -23.72 22.42
CA LYS A 77 -3.43 -24.64 21.60
C LYS A 77 -3.20 -26.08 22.05
N THR A 78 -4.29 -26.81 22.28
CA THR A 78 -4.28 -28.25 22.60
C THR A 78 -4.84 -29.01 21.42
N VAL A 79 -4.22 -30.16 21.09
CA VAL A 79 -4.61 -31.00 19.95
C VAL A 79 -4.68 -32.45 20.41
N THR A 80 -5.71 -33.17 20.00
CA THR A 80 -5.83 -34.61 20.26
C THR A 80 -4.75 -35.39 19.53
N GLN A 81 -4.18 -36.40 20.18
CA GLN A 81 -3.17 -37.26 19.59
C GLN A 81 -3.63 -37.82 18.23
N GLY A 82 -2.70 -37.82 17.25
CA GLY A 82 -2.97 -38.31 15.90
C GLY A 82 -3.68 -37.30 14.98
N ARG A 83 -4.13 -36.14 15.49
CA ARG A 83 -4.67 -35.06 14.67
C ARG A 83 -3.59 -34.03 14.33
N ALA A 84 -3.78 -33.33 13.21
CA ALA A 84 -2.91 -32.24 12.80
C ALA A 84 -3.05 -31.03 13.72
N ALA A 85 -1.92 -30.41 14.07
CA ALA A 85 -1.90 -29.14 14.78
C ALA A 85 -1.80 -28.00 13.76
N ILE A 86 -2.79 -27.13 13.73
CA ILE A 86 -2.79 -25.93 12.87
C ILE A 86 -2.38 -24.74 13.73
N LEU A 87 -1.24 -24.10 13.48
CA LEU A 87 -0.86 -22.87 14.15
C LEU A 87 -1.04 -21.72 13.17
N ASN A 88 -1.91 -20.78 13.51
CA ASN A 88 -2.07 -19.56 12.71
C ASN A 88 -0.92 -18.62 13.06
N SER A 89 -0.31 -17.98 12.06
CA SER A 89 0.66 -16.92 12.33
C SER A 89 -0.02 -15.80 13.12
N PRO A 90 0.61 -15.26 14.18
CA PRO A 90 0.05 -14.14 14.94
C PRO A 90 -0.33 -12.98 14.03
N ALA A 91 -1.42 -12.29 14.35
CA ALA A 91 -1.89 -11.17 13.55
C ALA A 91 -0.91 -9.98 13.63
N VAL A 92 -0.45 -9.50 12.47
CA VAL A 92 0.37 -8.28 12.35
C VAL A 92 -0.26 -7.38 11.30
N SER A 93 -0.51 -6.12 11.67
CA SER A 93 -0.96 -5.11 10.71
C SER A 93 0.22 -4.72 9.82
N CYS A 94 0.21 -5.13 8.55
CA CYS A 94 1.34 -4.90 7.66
C CYS A 94 0.92 -4.85 6.18
N PHE A 95 1.76 -4.17 5.40
CA PHE A 95 1.72 -4.19 3.95
C PHE A 95 3.15 -4.02 3.39
N PRO A 96 3.58 -4.83 2.41
CA PRO A 96 2.94 -6.05 1.92
C PRO A 96 2.95 -7.17 2.98
N ARG A 97 2.38 -8.33 2.66
CA ARG A 97 2.45 -9.50 3.56
C ARG A 97 3.90 -9.91 3.78
N PRO A 98 4.32 -10.17 5.03
CA PRO A 98 5.69 -10.51 5.35
C PRO A 98 6.00 -11.96 4.99
N GLN A 99 7.29 -12.25 4.91
CA GLN A 99 7.77 -13.63 4.94
C GLN A 99 7.75 -14.11 6.39
N VAL A 100 7.13 -15.27 6.63
CA VAL A 100 6.97 -15.83 7.98
C VAL A 100 7.89 -17.04 8.13
N THR A 101 8.64 -17.09 9.23
CA THR A 101 9.45 -18.25 9.61
C THR A 101 9.02 -18.73 10.99
N TRP A 102 8.76 -20.02 11.11
CA TRP A 102 8.36 -20.64 12.37
C TRP A 102 9.57 -21.06 13.20
N PHE A 103 9.49 -20.86 14.50
CA PHE A 103 10.49 -21.28 15.47
C PHE A 103 9.86 -22.09 16.59
N ARG A 104 10.61 -23.04 17.13
CA ARG A 104 10.28 -23.77 18.34
C ARG A 104 11.54 -23.93 19.18
N ASP A 105 11.47 -23.53 20.45
CA ASP A 105 12.57 -23.66 21.40
C ASP A 105 13.90 -23.05 20.86
N GLY A 106 13.78 -21.96 20.08
CA GLY A 106 14.91 -21.28 19.43
C GLY A 106 15.35 -21.85 18.08
N TYR A 107 14.82 -22.99 17.65
CA TYR A 107 15.18 -23.64 16.39
C TYR A 107 14.18 -23.34 15.28
N LYS A 108 14.69 -23.01 14.09
CA LYS A 108 13.87 -22.81 12.88
C LYS A 108 13.21 -24.12 12.48
N ILE A 109 11.90 -24.08 12.26
CA ILE A 109 11.14 -25.19 11.70
C ILE A 109 11.24 -25.11 10.17
N ILE A 110 11.70 -26.20 9.56
CA ILE A 110 11.80 -26.35 8.10
C ILE A 110 10.68 -27.31 7.65
N PRO A 111 9.97 -27.04 6.53
CA PRO A 111 8.93 -27.92 6.01
C PRO A 111 9.42 -29.36 5.81
N SER A 112 8.56 -30.34 6.08
CA SER A 112 8.86 -31.77 5.99
C SER A 112 7.60 -32.59 5.68
N ASN A 113 7.72 -33.92 5.55
CA ASN A 113 6.56 -34.80 5.37
C ASN A 113 5.57 -34.78 6.55
N ARG A 114 5.93 -34.17 7.68
CA ARG A 114 5.10 -34.09 8.90
C ARG A 114 4.69 -32.67 9.27
N VAL A 115 5.25 -31.66 8.58
CA VAL A 115 5.10 -30.22 8.91
C VAL A 115 5.02 -29.39 7.64
#